data_AF-A4ALK9-F1
#
_entry.id   AF-A4ALK9-F1
#
_cell.length_a   1.000
_cell.length_b   1.000
_cell.length_c   1.000
_cell.angle_alpha   90.00
_cell.angle_beta   90.00
_cell.angle_gamma   90.00
#
_symmetry.space_group_name_H-M   'P 1'
#
loop_
_entity.id
_entity.type
_entity.pdbx_description
1 polymer ?
#
loop_
_entity_poly.entity_id
_entity_poly.type
_entity_poly.pdbx_seq_one_letter_code
_entity_poly.pdbx_strand_id
1 'polypeptide(L)' 'MSEAKNSTPSDRDVLDGTGRHPDEWFAFLDIAGASKWQHPQIVGWFATNADHLSNDWAESLAVRYEAARGMTVSE' A
#
# COMPACT_ATOMS: atom_id res chain seq x y z
N MET A 1 -23.52 9.67 14.47
CA MET A 1 -22.68 8.45 14.43
C MET A 1 -21.28 8.91 14.11
N SER A 2 -20.49 9.20 15.13
CA SER A 2 -19.14 9.74 15.00
C SER A 2 -18.14 8.62 15.26
N GLU A 3 -17.01 8.67 14.53
CA GLU A 3 -15.78 7.87 14.68
C GLU A 3 -15.79 6.44 14.10
N ALA A 4 -15.65 6.34 12.77
CA ALA A 4 -14.88 5.25 12.17
C ALA A 4 -13.43 5.75 12.06
N LYS A 5 -12.59 5.19 12.91
CA LYS A 5 -11.16 5.46 13.07
C LYS A 5 -10.40 5.31 11.74
N ASN A 6 -9.36 6.12 11.60
CA ASN A 6 -8.20 6.00 10.71
C ASN A 6 -7.41 4.67 10.91
N SER A 7 -8.10 3.55 11.05
CA SER A 7 -7.49 2.24 11.25
C SER A 7 -6.93 1.76 9.92
N THR A 8 -5.61 1.68 9.83
CA THR A 8 -4.90 1.00 8.75
C THR A 8 -5.61 -0.33 8.44
N PRO A 9 -6.04 -0.57 7.19
CA PRO A 9 -6.81 -1.77 6.86
C PRO A 9 -6.02 -3.04 7.17
N SER A 10 -6.68 -4.05 7.73
CA SER A 10 -6.07 -5.32 8.09
C SER A 10 -5.72 -6.13 6.83
N ASP A 11 -4.89 -7.16 6.95
CA ASP A 11 -4.48 -7.99 5.81
C ASP A 11 -5.66 -8.61 5.07
N ARG A 12 -6.70 -8.97 5.83
CA ARG A 12 -7.95 -9.50 5.29
C ARG A 12 -8.75 -8.45 4.53
N ASP A 13 -8.80 -7.21 5.02
CA ASP A 13 -9.49 -6.11 4.34
C ASP A 13 -8.82 -5.78 3.01
N VAL A 14 -7.48 -5.89 2.97
CA VAL A 14 -6.70 -5.67 1.76
C VAL A 14 -6.89 -6.81 0.77
N LEU A 15 -6.93 -8.05 1.22
CA LEU A 15 -7.26 -9.18 0.36
C LEU A 15 -8.67 -9.04 -0.24
N ASP A 16 -9.64 -8.64 0.56
CA ASP A 16 -11.03 -8.45 0.13
C ASP A 16 -11.16 -7.25 -0.84
N GLY A 17 -10.52 -6.12 -0.51
CA GLY A 17 -10.61 -4.89 -1.28
C GLY A 17 -9.72 -4.83 -2.53
N THR A 18 -8.60 -5.57 -2.55
CA THR A 18 -7.61 -5.52 -3.63
C THR A 18 -7.49 -6.82 -4.42
N GLY A 19 -8.07 -7.90 -3.91
CA GLY A 19 -7.99 -9.25 -4.46
C GLY A 19 -6.67 -9.98 -4.20
N ARG A 20 -5.73 -9.35 -3.47
CA ARG A 20 -4.40 -9.92 -3.16
C ARG A 20 -3.97 -9.64 -1.73
N HIS A 21 -3.17 -10.54 -1.18
CA HIS A 21 -2.60 -10.34 0.14
C HIS A 21 -1.60 -9.17 0.12
N PRO A 22 -1.51 -8.35 1.18
CA PRO A 22 -0.51 -7.28 1.26
C PRO A 22 0.93 -7.77 1.08
N ASP A 23 1.30 -8.93 1.62
CA ASP A 23 2.62 -9.53 1.38
C ASP A 23 2.92 -9.78 -0.10
N GLU A 24 1.92 -10.18 -0.90
CA GLU A 24 2.13 -10.34 -2.34
C GLU A 24 2.43 -8.99 -3.00
N TRP A 25 1.67 -7.95 -2.64
CA TRP A 25 1.94 -6.59 -3.11
C TRP A 25 3.33 -6.11 -2.70
N PHE A 26 3.74 -6.36 -1.46
CA PHE A 26 5.07 -5.98 -0.99
C PHE A 26 6.16 -6.74 -1.73
N ALA A 27 5.96 -8.02 -2.03
CA ALA A 27 6.89 -8.79 -2.86
C ALA A 27 7.02 -8.20 -4.28
N PHE A 28 5.91 -7.80 -4.92
CA PHE A 28 5.97 -7.12 -6.22
C PHE A 28 6.73 -5.81 -6.16
N LEU A 29 6.48 -5.02 -5.11
CA LEU A 29 7.17 -3.75 -4.87
C LEU A 29 8.67 -3.97 -4.63
N ASP A 30 9.07 -4.96 -3.83
CA ASP A 30 10.49 -5.29 -3.61
C ASP A 30 11.19 -5.76 -4.89
N ILE A 31 10.53 -6.60 -5.70
CA ILE A 31 11.07 -7.05 -6.99
C ILE A 31 11.25 -5.86 -7.94
N ALA A 32 10.33 -4.88 -7.89
CA ALA A 32 10.43 -3.64 -8.66
C ALA A 32 11.49 -2.66 -8.11
N GLY A 33 12.06 -2.93 -6.94
CA GLY A 33 13.01 -2.03 -6.28
C GLY A 33 12.34 -0.82 -5.63
N ALA A 34 11.05 -0.92 -5.28
CA ALA A 34 10.28 0.11 -4.61
C ALA A 34 10.85 0.50 -3.25
N SER A 35 11.78 -0.28 -2.71
CA SER A 35 12.50 0.03 -1.49
C SER A 35 13.33 1.32 -1.55
N LYS A 36 13.53 1.89 -2.75
CA LYS A 36 14.20 3.18 -2.95
C LYS A 36 13.26 4.26 -3.46
N TRP A 37 11.98 3.95 -3.60
CA TRP A 37 10.99 4.85 -4.14
C TRP A 37 10.42 5.76 -3.05
N GLN A 38 10.00 6.95 -3.46
CA GLN A 38 9.22 7.86 -2.63
C GLN A 38 7.75 7.43 -2.65
N HIS A 39 7.01 7.75 -1.59
CA HIS A 39 5.57 7.51 -1.47
C HIS A 39 4.77 7.69 -2.79
N PRO A 40 4.83 8.83 -3.50
CA PRO A 40 4.06 9.03 -4.74
C PRO A 40 4.46 8.08 -5.89
N GLN A 41 5.69 7.57 -5.91
CA GLN A 41 6.13 6.59 -6.91
C GLN A 41 5.53 5.21 -6.63
N ILE A 42 5.39 4.83 -5.36
CA ILE A 42 4.75 3.58 -4.95
C ILE A 42 3.25 3.63 -5.30
N VAL A 43 2.58 4.74 -4.99
CA VAL A 43 1.16 4.95 -5.36
C VAL A 43 0.97 4.91 -6.88
N GLY A 44 1.82 5.59 -7.64
CA GLY A 44 1.77 5.58 -9.11
C GLY A 44 2.03 4.20 -9.74
N TRP A 45 2.81 3.34 -9.08
CA TRP A 45 3.02 1.97 -9.52
C TRP A 45 1.74 1.16 -9.46
N PHE A 46 0.92 1.33 -8.42
CA PHE A 46 -0.39 0.68 -8.33
C PHE A 46 -1.34 1.17 -9.41
N ALA A 47 -1.35 2.48 -9.71
CA ALA A 47 -2.15 3.01 -10.83
C ALA A 47 -1.77 2.40 -12.18
N THR A 48 -0.52 1.96 -12.36
CA THR A 48 -0.04 1.36 -13.62
C THR A 48 -0.21 -0.18 -13.64
N ASN A 49 -0.02 -0.85 -12.51
CA ASN A 49 0.01 -2.32 -12.42
C ASN A 49 -1.30 -2.93 -11.89
N ALA A 50 -2.18 -2.10 -11.34
CA ALA A 50 -3.40 -2.50 -10.66
C ALA A 50 -4.49 -1.44 -10.87
N ASP A 51 -4.93 -1.28 -12.12
CA ASP A 51 -5.96 -0.32 -12.54
C ASP A 51 -7.31 -0.52 -11.81
N HIS A 52 -7.56 -1.72 -11.26
CA HIS A 52 -8.74 -2.02 -10.45
C HIS A 52 -8.66 -1.47 -9.02
N LEU A 53 -7.48 -1.03 -8.57
CA LEU A 53 -7.32 -0.43 -7.26
C LEU A 53 -7.73 1.03 -7.29
N SER A 54 -8.55 1.42 -6.31
CA SER A 54 -8.81 2.83 -6.04
C SER A 54 -7.57 3.52 -5.46
N ASN A 55 -7.46 4.83 -5.65
CA ASN A 55 -6.33 5.62 -5.14
C ASN A 55 -6.14 5.45 -3.61
N ASP A 56 -7.24 5.36 -2.88
CA ASP A 56 -7.26 5.16 -1.42
C ASP A 56 -6.58 3.84 -0.97
N TRP A 57 -6.76 2.78 -1.77
CA TRP A 57 -6.09 1.50 -1.57
C TRP A 57 -4.60 1.56 -1.91
N ALA A 58 -4.24 2.29 -2.96
CA ALA A 58 -2.86 2.49 -3.35
C ALA A 58 -2.07 3.28 -2.28
N GLU A 59 -2.66 4.34 -1.72
CA GLU A 59 -2.09 5.09 -0.60
C GLU A 59 -1.95 4.21 0.66
N SER A 60 -2.99 3.45 1.01
CA SER A 60 -2.96 2.52 2.14
C SER A 60 -1.87 1.45 2.00
N LEU A 61 -1.73 0.85 0.81
CA LEU A 61 -0.68 -0.14 0.53
C LEU A 61 0.71 0.49 0.56
N ALA A 62 0.87 1.71 0.05
CA ALA A 62 2.14 2.43 0.10
C ALA A 62 2.59 2.68 1.54
N VAL A 63 1.72 3.25 2.40
CA VAL A 63 2.04 3.50 3.82
C VAL A 63 2.40 2.20 4.53
N ARG A 64 1.67 1.11 4.28
CA ARG A 64 1.94 -0.19 4.91
C ARG A 64 3.25 -0.80 4.44
N TYR A 65 3.55 -0.70 3.15
CA TYR A 65 4.82 -1.15 2.58
C TYR A 65 6.00 -0.37 3.20
N GLU A 66 5.86 0.95 3.28
CA GLU A 66 6.86 1.82 3.90
C GLU A 66 7.08 1.47 5.37
N ALA A 67 6.00 1.25 6.13
CA ALA A 67 6.09 0.81 7.53
C ALA A 67 6.76 -0.58 7.66
N ALA A 68 6.39 -1.54 6.80
CA ALA A 68 6.95 -2.90 6.81
C ALA A 68 8.45 -2.92 6.46
N ARG A 69 8.90 -1.95 5.66
CA ARG A 69 10.31 -1.83 5.25
C ARG A 69 11.09 -0.78 6.02
N GLY A 70 10.48 -0.12 7.02
CA GLY A 70 11.12 0.91 7.83
C GLY A 70 11.49 2.17 7.05
N MET A 71 10.73 2.50 6.00
CA MET A 71 10.96 3.66 5.12
C MET A 71 10.25 4.91 5.60
N THR A 72 9.45 4.83 6.67
CA THR A 72 8.75 5.99 7.23
C THR A 72 9.79 7.04 7.62
N VAL A 73 9.93 8.06 6.77
CA VAL A 73 10.71 9.25 7.08
C VAL A 73 9.84 10.02 8.08
N SER A 74 10.11 9.81 9.36
CA SER A 74 9.68 10.73 10.39
C SER A 74 10.41 12.05 10.15
N GLU A 75 9.68 13.07 9.68
CA GLU A 75 10.00 14.49 9.89
C GLU A 75 8.71 15.25 10.24
#